data_AF-A0A7Z9IX95-F1
#
_entry.id   AF-A0A7Z9IX95-F1
#
_cell.length_a   1.000
_cell.length_b   1.000
_cell.length_c   1.000
_cell.angle_alpha   90.00
_cell.angle_beta   90.00
_cell.angle_gamma   90.00
#
_symmetry.space_group_name_H-M   'P 1'
#
loop_
_entity.id
_entity.type
_entity.pdbx_description
1 polymer ?
#
loop_
_entity_poly.entity_id
_entity_poly.type
_entity_poly.pdbx_seq_one_letter_code
_entity_poly.pdbx_strand_id
1 'polypeptide(L)' 'MDWYYILLILIGGLVFFMLLGLPVVFAFFTVNLIGAFFFMGGLEGIIQLVKNAVYSVQSFTLRFTVMTLFII' A
#
# COMPACT_ATOMS: atom_id res chain seq x y z
N MET A 1 7.07 -17.23 -10.47
CA MET A 1 6.51 -16.10 -11.23
C MET A 1 7.51 -14.98 -11.15
N ASP A 2 8.07 -14.55 -12.28
CA ASP A 2 9.00 -13.43 -12.25
C ASP A 2 8.30 -12.15 -11.74
N TRP A 3 9.09 -11.31 -11.08
CA TRP A 3 8.66 -10.01 -10.54
C TRP A 3 7.98 -9.14 -11.60
N TYR A 4 8.33 -9.33 -12.87
CA TYR A 4 7.73 -8.63 -14.01
C TYR A 4 6.22 -8.90 -14.17
N TYR A 5 5.77 -10.15 -13.96
CA TYR A 5 4.36 -10.50 -14.04
C TYR A 5 3.54 -9.91 -12.88
N ILE A 6 4.14 -9.87 -11.69
CA ILE A 6 3.54 -9.28 -10.50
C ILE A 6 3.34 -7.77 -10.72
N LEU A 7 4.37 -7.11 -11.26
CA LEU A 7 4.33 -5.68 -11.56
C LEU A 7 3.28 -5.34 -12.61
N LEU A 8 3.16 -6.17 -13.65
CA LEU A 8 2.17 -5.98 -14.72
C LEU A 8 0.74 -6.15 -14.20
N ILE A 9 0.51 -7.10 -13.29
CA ILE A 9 -0.81 -7.29 -12.65
C ILE A 9 -1.16 -6.11 -11.74
N LEU A 10 -0.22 -5.61 -10.95
CA LEU A 10 -0.44 -4.47 -10.05
C LEU A 10 -0.68 -3.18 -10.83
N ILE A 11 0.19 -2.84 -11.78
CA ILE A 11 0.04 -1.62 -12.58
C ILE A 11 -1.13 -1.73 -13.55
N GLY A 12 -1.31 -2.88 -14.20
CA GLY A 12 -2.43 -3.13 -15.10
C GLY A 12 -3.79 -3.06 -14.40
N GLY A 13 -3.90 -3.64 -13.21
CA GLY A 13 -5.10 -3.53 -12.38
C GLY A 13 -5.40 -2.09 -11.98
N LEU A 14 -4.38 -1.32 -11.60
CA LEU A 14 -4.53 0.09 -11.24
C LEU A 14 -5.05 0.93 -12.41
N VAL A 15 -4.43 0.79 -13.58
CA VAL A 15 -4.85 1.51 -14.79
C VAL A 15 -6.26 1.08 -15.21
N PHE A 16 -6.61 -0.20 -15.08
CA PHE A 16 -7.96 -0.68 -15.37
C PHE A 16 -9.02 -0.03 -14.48
N PHE A 17 -8.79 0.05 -13.17
CA PHE A 17 -9.71 0.73 -12.26
C PHE A 17 -9.77 2.25 -12.48
N MET A 18 -8.66 2.88 -12.87
CA MET A 18 -8.64 4.29 -13.24
C MET A 18 -9.42 4.56 -14.54
N LEU A 19 -9.39 3.65 -15.51
CA LEU A 19 -10.19 3.73 -16.74
C LEU A 19 -11.69 3.61 -16.48
N LEU A 20 -12.10 2.92 -15.41
CA LEU A 20 -13.49 2.88 -14.95
C LEU A 20 -13.97 4.19 -14.30
N GLY A 21 -13.09 5.20 -14.18
CA GLY A 21 -13.43 6.52 -13.62
C GLY A 21 -13.41 6.59 -12.10
N LEU A 22 -12.87 5.58 -11.41
CA LEU A 22 -12.71 5.61 -9.95
C LEU A 22 -11.60 6.60 -9.55
N PRO A 23 -11.77 7.33 -8.44
CA PRO A 23 -10.69 8.16 -7.90
C PRO A 23 -9.45 7.30 -7.60
N VAL A 24 -8.27 7.84 -7.92
CA VAL A 24 -6.97 7.14 -7.85
C VAL A 24 -6.75 6.45 -6.50
N VAL A 25 -7.19 7.07 -5.40
CA VAL A 25 -7.04 6.54 -4.05
C VAL A 25 -7.76 5.20 -3.86
N PHE A 26 -8.99 5.05 -4.37
CA PHE A 26 -9.74 3.80 -4.27
C PHE A 26 -9.15 2.72 -5.17
N ALA A 27 -8.81 3.07 -6.41
CA ALA A 27 -8.16 2.14 -7.34
C ALA A 27 -6.84 1.60 -6.76
N PHE A 28 -6.00 2.49 -6.23
CA PHE A 28 -4.73 2.11 -5.60
C PHE A 28 -4.95 1.22 -4.38
N PHE A 29 -5.87 1.57 -3.49
CA PHE A 29 -6.14 0.79 -2.29
C PHE A 29 -6.66 -0.62 -2.62
N THR A 30 -7.64 -0.73 -3.52
CA THR A 30 -8.23 -2.02 -3.91
C THR A 30 -7.21 -2.94 -4.58
N VAL A 31 -6.38 -2.42 -5.49
CA VAL A 31 -5.35 -3.21 -6.17
C VAL A 31 -4.27 -3.68 -5.20
N ASN A 32 -3.87 -2.84 -4.25
CA ASN A 32 -2.90 -3.24 -3.21
C ASN A 32 -3.48 -4.30 -2.27
N LEU A 33 -4.78 -4.22 -1.92
CA LEU A 33 -5.45 -5.23 -1.11
C LEU A 33 -5.51 -6.59 -1.83
N ILE A 34 -5.91 -6.60 -3.10
CA ILE A 34 -5.95 -7.79 -3.96
C ILE A 34 -4.54 -8.35 -4.13
N GLY A 35 -3.55 -7.48 -4.39
CA GLY A 35 -2.16 -7.87 -4.53
C GLY A 35 -1.58 -8.51 -3.25
N ALA A 36 -1.83 -7.92 -2.08
CA ALA A 36 -1.40 -8.48 -0.81
C ALA A 36 -2.03 -9.87 -0.55
N PHE A 37 -3.31 -10.04 -0.89
CA PHE A 37 -3.98 -11.33 -0.74
C PHE A 37 -3.40 -12.41 -1.66
N PHE A 38 -3.19 -12.10 -2.94
CA PHE A 38 -2.71 -13.11 -3.91
C PHE A 38 -1.20 -13.37 -3.83
N PHE A 39 -0.37 -12.35 -3.56
CA PHE A 39 1.08 -12.47 -3.63
C PHE A 39 1.77 -12.66 -2.28
N MET A 40 1.17 -12.23 -1.17
CA MET A 40 1.80 -12.26 0.17
C MET A 40 1.25 -13.35 1.10
N GLY A 41 0.57 -14.37 0.55
CA GLY A 41 0.13 -15.55 1.33
C GLY A 41 -1.28 -15.42 1.94
N GLY A 42 -2.20 -14.73 1.27
CA GLY A 42 -3.60 -14.65 1.70
C GLY A 42 -3.82 -13.68 2.86
N LEU A 43 -4.35 -14.21 3.97
CA LEU A 43 -4.68 -13.44 5.18
C LEU A 43 -3.47 -12.80 5.85
N GLU A 44 -2.33 -13.51 5.90
CA GLU A 44 -1.08 -13.00 6.47
C GLU A 44 -0.56 -11.80 5.65
N GLY A 45 -0.76 -11.81 4.34
CA GLY A 45 -0.42 -10.70 3.46
C GLY A 45 -1.20 -9.42 3.75
N ILE A 46 -2.50 -9.56 4.01
CA ILE A 46 -3.37 -8.44 4.40
C ILE A 46 -2.96 -7.91 5.79
N ILE A 47 -2.71 -8.79 6.75
CA ILE A 47 -2.24 -8.40 8.08
C ILE A 47 -0.91 -7.64 7.99
N GLN A 48 0.00 -8.06 7.10
CA GLN A 48 1.24 -7.35 6.84
C GLN A 48 1.02 -5.97 6.22
N LEU A 49 0.07 -5.83 5.29
CA LEU A 49 -0.31 -4.54 4.73
C LEU A 49 -0.86 -3.58 5.81
N VAL A 50 -1.69 -4.08 6.73
CA VAL A 50 -2.20 -3.30 7.88
C VAL A 50 -1.07 -2.92 8.83
N LYS A 51 -0.17 -3.85 9.16
CA LYS A 51 1.01 -3.57 10.00
C LYS A 51 1.86 -2.47 9.38
N ASN A 52 2.16 -2.56 8.08
CA ASN A 52 2.91 -1.52 7.35
C ASN A 52 2.21 -0.14 7.41
N ALA A 53 0.88 -0.10 7.32
CA ALA A 53 0.12 1.13 7.47
C ALA A 53 0.24 1.72 8.89
N VAL A 54 0.12 0.88 9.93
CA VAL A 54 0.29 1.31 11.34
C VAL A 54 1.71 1.81 11.60
N TYR A 55 2.73 1.09 11.13
CA TYR A 55 4.13 1.52 11.25
C TYR A 55 4.40 2.84 10.53
N SER A 56 3.76 3.07 9.37
CA SER A 56 3.87 4.34 8.64
C SER A 56 3.32 5.52 9.46
N VAL A 57 2.13 5.36 10.05
CA VAL A 57 1.51 6.38 10.92
C VAL A 57 2.33 6.61 12.18
N GLN A 58 2.81 5.56 12.83
CA GLN A 58 3.67 5.68 14.02
C GLN A 58 4.98 6.38 13.70
N SER A 59 5.62 6.06 12.57
CA SER A 59 6.85 6.72 12.13
C SER A 59 6.64 8.19 11.79
N PHE A 60 5.47 8.56 11.24
CA PHE A 60 5.12 9.96 11.02
C PHE A 60 4.99 10.72 12.34
N THR A 61 4.29 10.16 13.33
CA THR A 61 4.16 10.75 14.68
C THR A 61 5.51 10.86 15.38
N LEU A 62 6.32 9.80 15.35
CA LEU A 62 7.61 9.77 16.05
C LEU A 62 8.61 10.75 15.43
N ARG A 63 8.64 10.84 14.10
CA ARG A 63 9.49 11.80 13.37
C ARG A 63 9.03 13.24 13.57
N PHE A 64 7.71 13.48 13.61
CA PHE A 64 7.16 14.80 13.91
C PHE A 64 7.56 15.26 15.32
N THR A 65 7.36 14.44 16.35
CA THR A 65 7.74 14.78 17.73
C THR A 65 9.24 14.97 17.91
N VAL A 66 10.08 14.11 17.33
CA VAL A 66 11.55 14.28 17.35
C VAL A 66 11.95 15.59 16.71
N MET A 67 11.41 15.92 15.54
CA MET A 67 11.76 17.14 14.82
C MET A 67 11.32 18.40 15.58
N THR A 68 10.14 18.41 16.21
CA THR A 68 9.73 19.51 17.08
C THR A 68 10.68 19.71 18.25
N LEU A 69 11.17 18.62 18.88
CA LEU A 69 12.08 18.70 20.03
C LEU A 69 13.48 19.27 19.69
N PHE A 70 13.96 19.13 18.45
CA PHE A 70 15.26 19.66 18.02
C PHE A 70 15.23 21.15 17.59
N ILE A 71 14.04 21.76 17.45
CA ILE A 71 13.86 23.14 16.97
C ILE A 71 13.64 24.13 18.15
N ILE A 72 13.44 23.63 19.38
CA ILE A 72 13.31 24.37 20.65
C ILE A 72 14.56 24.18 21.50
#